data_AF-A0AAF3FPW3-F1
#
_entry.id   AF-A0AAF3FPW3-F1
#
_cell.length_a   1.000
_cell.length_b   1.000
_cell.length_c   1.000
_cell.angle_alpha   90.00
_cell.angle_beta   90.00
_cell.angle_gamma   90.00
#
_symmetry.space_group_name_H-M   'P 1'
#
loop_
_entity.id
_entity.type
_entity.pdbx_description
1 polymer ?
#
loop_
_entity_poly.entity_id
_entity_poly.type
_entity_poly.pdbx_seq_one_letter_code
_entity_poly.pdbx_strand_id
1 'polypeptide(L)'
;MLRRVLVALMLSVFLDLVLSQCTEKYTPWLLRGTCTDTCGGYGQQKMVRLCATGCTCTGDLVQYVQCGDTLCAFPRATCNTISSMKKVLVGATWVCGFQKGQ
;
A
#
# COMPACT_ATOMS: atom_id res chain seq x y z
N MET A 1 -32.18 34.77 22.04
CA MET A 1 -31.59 34.41 20.73
C MET A 1 -30.30 33.61 20.90
N LEU A 2 -29.28 34.13 21.60
CA LEU A 2 -27.96 33.50 21.79
C LEU A 2 -27.97 32.07 22.34
N ARG A 3 -28.84 31.76 23.31
CA ARG A 3 -28.95 30.43 23.94
C ARG A 3 -29.45 29.34 22.98
N ARG A 4 -30.32 29.68 22.02
CA ARG A 4 -30.84 28.74 21.01
C ARG A 4 -29.79 28.45 19.93
N VAL A 5 -28.98 29.46 19.59
CA VAL A 5 -27.86 29.34 18.64
C VAL A 5 -26.75 28.45 19.21
N LEU A 6 -26.40 28.61 20.49
CA LEU A 6 -25.42 27.75 21.17
C LEU A 6 -25.85 26.28 21.22
N VAL A 7 -27.13 26.00 21.51
CA VAL A 7 -27.64 24.61 21.55
C VAL A 7 -27.60 23.95 20.16
N ALA A 8 -27.95 24.69 19.11
CA ALA A 8 -27.89 24.19 17.74
C ALA A 8 -26.45 23.91 17.28
N LEU A 9 -25.49 24.79 17.61
CA LEU A 9 -24.07 24.60 17.31
C LEU A 9 -23.47 23.40 18.06
N MET A 10 -23.87 23.17 19.31
CA MET A 10 -23.40 22.01 20.08
C MET A 10 -23.99 20.70 19.54
N LEU A 11 -25.26 20.69 19.11
CA LEU A 11 -25.90 19.53 18.48
C LEU A 11 -25.27 19.19 17.12
N SER A 12 -24.95 20.18 16.29
CA SER A 12 -24.27 19.95 15.01
C SER A 12 -22.85 19.43 15.22
N VAL A 13 -22.09 20.02 16.15
CA VAL A 13 -20.72 19.56 16.47
C VAL A 13 -20.72 18.13 17.04
N PHE A 14 -21.71 17.77 17.86
CA PHE A 14 -21.87 16.39 18.35
C PHE A 14 -22.22 15.42 17.22
N LEU A 15 -23.05 15.83 16.25
CA LEU A 15 -23.41 14.98 15.11
C LEU A 15 -22.20 14.72 14.19
N ASP A 16 -21.39 15.75 13.93
CA ASP A 16 -20.17 15.66 13.13
C ASP A 16 -19.07 14.81 13.82
N LEU A 17 -18.96 14.91 15.15
CA LEU A 17 -18.03 14.10 15.94
C LEU A 17 -18.42 12.61 15.94
N VAL A 18 -19.72 12.29 15.97
CA VAL A 18 -20.21 10.90 15.95
C VAL A 18 -20.03 10.24 14.58
N LEU A 19 -20.20 10.99 13.47
CA LEU A 19 -20.03 10.45 12.11
C LEU A 19 -18.55 10.27 11.70
N SER A 20 -17.63 11.02 12.30
CA SER A 20 -16.22 11.04 11.92
C SER A 20 -15.33 10.06 12.68
N GLN A 21 -15.89 9.26 13.59
CA GLN A 21 -15.08 8.51 14.56
C GLN A 21 -14.15 7.46 13.93
N CYS A 22 -14.41 6.96 12.71
CA CYS A 22 -13.45 6.09 12.04
C CYS A 22 -13.56 5.89 10.50
N THR A 23 -14.02 6.90 9.75
CA THR A 23 -14.00 6.83 8.28
C THR A 23 -12.58 6.59 7.73
N GLU A 24 -12.45 5.71 6.73
CA GLU A 24 -11.18 5.36 6.06
C GLU A 24 -10.09 4.76 6.97
N LYS A 25 -10.48 4.08 8.06
CA LYS A 25 -9.54 3.39 8.95
C LYS A 25 -9.29 1.94 8.50
N TYR A 26 -8.13 1.69 7.92
CA TYR A 26 -7.69 0.35 7.51
C TYR A 26 -6.70 -0.29 8.50
N THR A 27 -6.63 -1.61 8.51
CA THR A 27 -5.50 -2.34 9.08
C THR A 27 -4.24 -2.10 8.24
N PRO A 28 -3.04 -2.34 8.80
CA PRO A 28 -1.83 -2.43 7.99
C PRO A 28 -1.99 -3.46 6.87
N TRP A 29 -1.31 -3.23 5.75
CA TRP A 29 -1.20 -4.21 4.69
C TRP A 29 -0.41 -5.42 5.17
N LEU A 30 -0.98 -6.61 4.98
CA LEU A 30 -0.38 -7.87 5.35
C LEU A 30 -0.05 -8.67 4.09
N LEU A 31 1.17 -9.17 4.01
CA LEU A 31 1.57 -10.09 2.95
C LEU A 31 0.78 -11.40 3.04
N ARG A 32 0.36 -11.90 1.89
CA ARG A 32 -0.36 -13.16 1.73
C ARG A 32 0.26 -13.96 0.59
N GLY A 33 0.61 -15.21 0.88
CA GLY A 33 1.29 -16.09 -0.05
C GLY A 33 2.76 -15.73 -0.25
N THR A 34 3.41 -16.43 -1.17
CA THR A 34 4.80 -16.22 -1.55
C THR A 34 4.90 -15.36 -2.81
N CYS A 35 6.09 -14.84 -3.07
CA CYS A 35 6.36 -14.20 -4.35
C CYS A 35 6.21 -15.22 -5.49
N THR A 36 5.57 -14.80 -6.59
CA THR A 36 5.33 -15.66 -7.76
C THR A 36 6.59 -15.96 -8.58
N ASP A 37 7.65 -15.19 -8.38
CA ASP A 37 8.96 -15.39 -8.99
C ASP A 37 10.06 -14.92 -8.04
N THR A 38 11.22 -15.56 -8.04
CA THR A 38 12.26 -15.27 -7.03
C THR A 38 13.32 -14.30 -7.51
N CYS A 39 13.37 -14.01 -8.82
CA CYS A 39 14.38 -13.14 -9.40
C CYS A 39 13.84 -12.18 -10.47
N GLY A 40 14.66 -11.18 -10.81
CA GLY A 40 14.47 -10.22 -11.87
C GLY A 40 13.45 -9.14 -11.57
N GLY A 41 12.72 -9.21 -10.46
CA GLY A 41 11.58 -8.34 -10.21
C GLY A 41 10.40 -8.65 -11.13
N TYR A 42 10.28 -9.88 -11.63
CA TYR A 42 9.08 -10.32 -12.36
C TYR A 42 7.95 -10.78 -11.42
N GLY A 43 8.30 -11.07 -10.17
CA GLY A 43 7.37 -11.59 -9.19
C GLY A 43 6.39 -10.53 -8.70
N GLN A 44 5.19 -10.98 -8.44
CA GLN A 44 4.17 -10.28 -7.66
C GLN A 44 3.79 -11.08 -6.43
N GLN A 45 3.48 -10.36 -5.35
CA GLN A 45 2.97 -10.91 -4.10
C GLN A 45 1.72 -10.15 -3.69
N LYS A 46 0.74 -10.90 -3.20
CA LYS A 46 -0.53 -10.33 -2.76
C LYS A 46 -0.36 -9.71 -1.37
N MET A 47 -0.87 -8.50 -1.20
CA MET A 47 -1.09 -7.90 0.10
C MET A 47 -2.59 -7.71 0.32
N VAL A 48 -3.03 -7.94 1.55
CA VAL A 48 -4.42 -7.72 1.95
C VAL A 48 -4.47 -6.83 3.17
N ARG A 49 -5.52 -6.02 3.27
CA ARG A 49 -5.87 -5.28 4.48
C ARG A 49 -7.36 -5.38 4.71
N LEU A 50 -7.80 -5.05 5.91
CA LEU A 50 -9.21 -5.02 6.28
C LEU A 50 -9.61 -3.61 6.68
N CYS A 51 -10.91 -3.32 6.59
CA CYS A 51 -11.46 -2.15 7.25
C CYS A 51 -11.55 -2.41 8.76
N ALA A 52 -11.22 -1.42 9.58
CA ALA A 52 -11.38 -1.54 11.02
C ALA A 52 -12.87 -1.74 11.38
N THR A 53 -13.14 -2.52 12.43
CA THR A 53 -14.51 -2.81 12.85
C THR A 53 -15.24 -1.53 13.23
N GLY A 54 -16.48 -1.37 12.73
CA GLY A 54 -17.31 -0.18 12.97
C GLY A 54 -17.02 0.98 12.00
N CYS A 55 -16.18 0.76 10.98
CA CYS A 55 -15.71 1.79 10.07
C CYS A 55 -16.14 1.53 8.63
N THR A 56 -16.27 2.61 7.87
CA THR A 56 -16.53 2.57 6.42
C THR A 56 -15.24 2.85 5.67
N CYS A 57 -14.94 2.00 4.69
CA CYS A 57 -13.76 2.08 3.85
C CYS A 57 -14.19 1.97 2.38
N THR A 58 -13.69 2.84 1.51
CA THR A 58 -14.05 2.86 0.08
C THR A 58 -12.95 2.39 -0.88
N GLY A 59 -11.71 2.29 -0.39
CA GLY A 59 -10.54 1.90 -1.17
C GLY A 59 -10.25 0.40 -1.17
N ASP A 60 -9.22 0.03 -1.92
CA ASP A 60 -8.88 -1.38 -2.16
C ASP A 60 -8.47 -2.12 -0.88
N LEU A 61 -8.97 -3.35 -0.74
CA LEU A 61 -8.60 -4.28 0.34
C LEU A 61 -7.56 -5.31 -0.09
N VAL A 62 -7.25 -5.36 -1.38
CA VAL A 62 -6.28 -6.26 -1.99
C VAL A 62 -5.41 -5.46 -2.94
N GLN A 63 -4.10 -5.67 -2.89
CA GLN A 63 -3.17 -5.15 -3.88
C GLN A 63 -2.12 -6.19 -4.21
N TYR A 64 -1.46 -6.02 -5.35
CA TYR A 64 -0.30 -6.80 -5.74
C TYR A 64 0.92 -5.90 -5.74
N VAL A 65 1.96 -6.32 -5.03
CA VAL A 65 3.23 -5.62 -4.97
C VAL A 65 4.31 -6.45 -5.63
N GLN A 66 5.26 -5.76 -6.23
CA GLN A 66 6.40 -6.39 -6.89
C GLN A 66 7.34 -7.02 -5.86
N CYS A 67 7.95 -8.15 -6.21
CA CYS A 67 8.87 -8.90 -5.37
C CYS A 67 9.86 -9.73 -6.21
N GLY A 68 10.79 -10.43 -5.55
CA GLY A 68 11.80 -11.25 -6.22
C GLY A 68 12.86 -10.40 -6.93
N ASP A 69 13.38 -9.39 -6.25
CA ASP A 69 14.33 -8.41 -6.78
C ASP A 69 15.77 -8.92 -6.92
N THR A 70 16.04 -10.18 -6.55
CA THR A 70 17.36 -10.79 -6.79
C THR A 70 17.67 -10.84 -8.29
N LEU A 71 18.94 -10.74 -8.67
CA LEU A 71 19.31 -10.79 -10.09
C LEU A 71 19.05 -12.19 -10.67
N CYS A 72 18.35 -12.28 -11.79
CA CYS A 72 18.25 -13.55 -12.50
C CYS A 72 19.58 -13.90 -13.17
N ALA A 73 19.92 -15.19 -13.16
CA ALA A 73 20.99 -15.74 -13.97
C ALA A 73 20.52 -16.02 -15.41
N PHE A 74 21.49 -16.19 -16.31
CA PHE A 74 21.24 -16.68 -17.67
C PHE A 74 20.46 -18.02 -17.62
N PRO A 75 19.51 -18.30 -18.53
CA PRO A 75 19.20 -17.56 -19.78
C PRO A 75 18.18 -16.43 -19.61
N ARG A 76 17.67 -16.20 -18.41
CA ARG A 76 16.66 -15.17 -18.17
C ARG A 76 17.32 -13.79 -18.21
N ALA A 77 16.54 -12.79 -18.63
CA ALA A 77 16.95 -11.41 -18.46
C ALA A 77 17.20 -11.13 -16.97
N THR A 78 18.32 -10.49 -16.66
CA THR A 78 18.77 -10.26 -15.28
C THR A 78 17.75 -9.50 -14.45
N CYS A 79 17.10 -8.50 -15.05
CA CYS A 79 16.03 -7.70 -14.44
C CYS A 79 14.85 -7.52 -15.40
N ASN A 80 13.69 -7.19 -14.83
CA ASN A 80 12.42 -7.05 -15.52
C ASN A 80 12.47 -5.93 -16.56
N THR A 81 12.52 -6.35 -17.82
CA THR A 81 12.57 -5.47 -18.98
C THR A 81 11.22 -4.79 -19.28
N ILE A 82 10.10 -5.39 -18.90
CA ILE A 82 8.75 -4.85 -19.11
C ILE A 82 8.56 -3.60 -18.24
N SER A 83 8.96 -3.68 -16.97
CA SER A 83 8.92 -2.57 -16.03
C SER A 83 10.17 -1.69 -16.08
N SER A 84 11.04 -1.83 -17.09
CA SER A 84 12.28 -1.05 -17.24
C SER A 84 13.21 -1.05 -16.02
N MET A 85 13.20 -2.13 -15.23
CA MET A 85 14.10 -2.27 -14.10
C MET A 85 15.53 -2.47 -14.56
N LYS A 86 16.46 -1.99 -13.76
CA LYS A 86 17.89 -2.19 -13.96
C LYS A 86 18.52 -2.73 -12.69
N LYS A 87 19.75 -3.21 -12.84
CA LYS A 87 20.61 -3.56 -11.72
C LYS A 87 20.97 -2.28 -10.96
N VAL A 88 20.65 -2.24 -9.67
CA VAL A 88 20.91 -1.11 -8.77
C VAL A 88 21.65 -1.64 -7.53
N LEU A 89 22.50 -0.80 -6.95
CA LEU A 89 23.19 -1.13 -5.70
C LEU A 89 22.35 -0.62 -4.52
N VAL A 90 21.91 -1.52 -3.65
CA VAL A 90 21.21 -1.19 -2.40
C VAL A 90 22.06 -1.69 -1.25
N GLY A 91 22.61 -0.77 -0.46
CA GLY A 91 23.65 -1.09 0.51
C GLY A 91 24.91 -1.62 -0.19
N ALA A 92 25.18 -2.91 -0.04
CA ALA A 92 26.31 -3.61 -0.68
C ALA A 92 25.87 -4.72 -1.66
N THR A 93 24.56 -4.83 -1.93
CA THR A 93 24.00 -5.92 -2.75
C THR A 93 23.42 -5.36 -4.03
N TRP A 94 23.66 -6.06 -5.14
CA TRP A 94 23.04 -5.75 -6.41
C TRP A 94 21.66 -6.41 -6.53
N VAL A 95 20.64 -5.60 -6.76
CA VAL A 95 19.25 -6.03 -6.93
C VAL A 95 18.64 -5.39 -8.17
N CYS A 96 17.50 -5.90 -8.61
CA CYS A 96 16.68 -5.27 -9.62
C CYS A 96 15.82 -4.18 -8.98
N GLY A 97 15.95 -2.97 -9.50
CA GLY A 97 15.25 -1.80 -8.99
C GLY A 97 15.04 -0.77 -10.09
N PHE A 98 14.25 0.25 -9.79
CA PHE A 98 14.16 1.43 -10.63
C PHE A 98 15.39 2.29 -10.39
N GLN A 99 16.10 2.68 -11.45
CA GLN A 99 17.14 3.70 -11.32
C GLN A 99 16.44 4.99 -10.87
N LYS A 100 16.82 5.53 -9.71
CA LYS A 100 16.48 6.93 -9.43
C LYS A 100 17.21 7.76 -10.47
N GLY A 101 16.47 8.55 -11.25
CA GLY A 101 17.06 9.48 -12.20
C GLY A 101 18.15 10.29 -11.50
N GLN A 102 19.34 10.29 -12.08
CA GLN A 102 20.42 11.21 -11.69
C GLN A 102 19.99 12.64 -11.97
#